data_AF-A0A3D8YWD6-F1
#
_entry.id   AF-A0A3D8YWD6-F1
#
_cell.length_a   1.000
_cell.length_b   1.000
_cell.length_c   1.000
_cell.angle_alpha   90.00
_cell.angle_beta   90.00
_cell.angle_gamma   90.00
#
_symmetry.space_group_name_H-M   'P 1'
#
loop_
_entity.id
_entity.type
_entity.pdbx_description
1 polymer ?
#
loop_
_entity_poly.entity_id
_entity_poly.type
_entity_poly.pdbx_seq_one_letter_code
_entity_poly.pdbx_strand_id
1 'polypeptide(L)'
;MKKKIVSTVAAAGLALTLSFGLPSQSFAELSPAEPVIVAAASKVVSIQKNYRTGDNIKSYLVYNTGGWSGTLYPVSKQAVDGGYLVIYSGTVTCSGNCAVPQTVSPK
;
A
#
# COMPACT_ATOMS: atom_id res chain seq x y z
N MET A 1 40.98 52.05 -14.51
CA MET A 1 41.97 52.43 -15.53
C MET A 1 42.88 51.24 -15.82
N LYS A 2 43.33 51.14 -17.08
CA LYS A 2 44.05 50.03 -17.73
C LYS A 2 45.41 49.71 -17.08
N LYS A 3 45.81 48.44 -17.11
CA LYS A 3 47.11 48.02 -17.70
C LYS A 3 47.14 46.52 -18.03
N LYS A 4 47.38 46.25 -19.32
CA LYS A 4 47.70 44.98 -19.97
C LYS A 4 49.22 44.76 -19.94
N ILE A 5 49.72 43.52 -19.84
CA ILE A 5 50.90 42.93 -20.54
C ILE A 5 50.77 41.39 -20.38
N VAL A 6 50.40 40.55 -21.38
CA VAL A 6 51.20 39.93 -22.49
C VAL A 6 52.30 38.99 -21.94
N SER A 7 52.16 37.65 -21.93
CA SER A 7 52.30 36.62 -23.01
C SER A 7 53.67 35.90 -22.95
N THR A 8 53.67 34.56 -22.99
CA THR A 8 54.53 33.58 -23.73
C THR A 8 54.64 32.25 -22.96
N VAL A 9 53.98 31.16 -23.38
CA VAL A 9 54.42 30.07 -24.29
C VAL A 9 55.55 29.18 -23.73
N ALA A 10 55.24 27.89 -23.50
CA ALA A 10 56.04 26.68 -23.78
C ALA A 10 55.31 25.47 -23.15
N ALA A 11 54.65 24.59 -23.91
CA ALA A 11 55.17 23.50 -24.75
C ALA A 11 55.37 22.17 -23.99
N ALA A 12 54.70 21.14 -24.53
CA ALA A 12 54.98 19.71 -24.48
C ALA A 12 54.82 18.94 -23.15
N GLY A 13 53.88 17.99 -23.17
CA GLY A 13 53.78 16.90 -22.19
C GLY A 13 52.73 15.88 -22.63
N LEU A 14 53.11 15.00 -23.57
CA LEU A 14 52.40 13.76 -23.87
C LEU A 14 52.30 12.91 -22.60
N ALA A 15 51.10 12.40 -22.27
CA ALA A 15 50.92 11.00 -21.87
C ALA A 15 49.42 10.67 -21.82
N LEU A 16 48.98 9.84 -22.77
CA LEU A 16 47.78 9.05 -22.64
C LEU A 16 47.96 8.04 -21.49
N THR A 17 47.06 8.06 -20.52
CA THR A 17 46.70 6.84 -19.78
C THR A 17 45.18 6.74 -19.70
N LEU A 18 44.63 5.98 -20.65
CA LEU A 18 43.28 5.45 -20.59
C LEU A 18 43.22 4.39 -19.48
N SER A 19 42.64 4.74 -18.34
CA SER A 19 42.23 3.77 -17.33
C SER A 19 40.75 3.95 -17.03
N PHE A 20 39.90 3.67 -18.02
CA PHE A 20 38.50 3.39 -17.76
C PHE A 20 38.43 2.02 -17.08
N GLY A 21 38.53 2.04 -15.75
CA GLY A 21 38.03 0.94 -14.93
C GLY A 21 36.54 0.85 -15.19
N LEU A 22 36.13 -0.11 -16.00
CA LEU A 22 34.72 -0.49 -16.10
C LEU A 22 34.29 -0.88 -14.67
N PRO A 23 33.26 -0.23 -14.08
CA PRO A 23 32.59 -0.87 -12.98
C PRO A 23 32.05 -2.18 -13.54
N SER A 24 32.52 -3.31 -13.03
CA SER A 24 31.85 -4.60 -13.23
C SER A 24 30.41 -4.39 -12.80
N GLN A 25 29.54 -4.17 -13.78
CA GLN A 25 28.11 -4.15 -13.56
C GLN A 25 27.78 -5.60 -13.22
N SER A 26 27.85 -5.94 -11.93
CA SER A 26 27.02 -7.01 -11.42
C SER A 26 25.62 -6.62 -11.81
N PHE A 27 25.12 -7.23 -12.88
CA PHE A 27 23.70 -7.40 -13.03
C PHE A 27 23.32 -8.17 -11.77
N ALA A 28 22.78 -7.45 -10.77
CA ALA A 28 21.88 -8.09 -9.84
C ALA A 28 20.83 -8.71 -10.76
N GLU A 29 20.92 -10.03 -10.91
CA GLU A 29 19.86 -10.83 -11.48
C GLU A 29 18.59 -10.31 -10.80
N LEU A 30 17.71 -9.69 -11.60
CA LEU A 30 16.36 -9.43 -11.17
C LEU A 30 15.81 -10.82 -10.89
N SER A 31 15.97 -11.26 -9.64
CA SER A 31 15.21 -12.37 -9.09
C SER A 31 13.79 -12.09 -9.56
N PRO A 32 13.17 -12.96 -10.38
CA PRO A 32 11.82 -12.72 -10.82
C PRO A 32 11.06 -12.45 -9.55
N ALA A 33 10.52 -11.24 -9.43
CA ALA A 33 9.72 -10.86 -8.28
C ALA A 33 8.65 -11.94 -8.23
N GLU A 34 8.81 -12.89 -7.29
CA GLU A 34 7.83 -13.94 -7.12
C GLU A 34 6.51 -13.19 -7.04
N PRO A 35 5.49 -13.57 -7.83
CA PRO A 35 4.20 -12.96 -7.65
C PRO A 35 3.90 -13.13 -6.17
N VAL A 36 3.84 -12.01 -5.44
CA VAL A 36 3.39 -12.04 -4.06
C VAL A 36 1.95 -12.49 -4.19
N ILE A 37 1.75 -13.80 -4.08
CA ILE A 37 0.43 -14.40 -3.99
C ILE A 37 -0.06 -13.87 -2.66
N VAL A 38 -0.78 -12.76 -2.70
CA VAL A 38 -1.50 -12.25 -1.54
C VAL A 38 -2.52 -13.33 -1.25
N ALA A 39 -2.15 -14.26 -0.37
CA ALA A 39 -3.06 -15.25 0.16
C ALA A 39 -4.32 -14.49 0.60
N ALA A 40 -5.48 -14.92 0.11
CA ALA A 40 -6.75 -14.24 0.34
C ALA A 40 -6.87 -13.87 1.82
N ALA A 41 -6.77 -12.58 2.13
CA ALA A 41 -6.83 -12.10 3.50
C ALA A 41 -8.28 -11.98 3.91
N SER A 42 -8.59 -12.33 5.16
CA SER A 42 -9.92 -12.15 5.73
C SER A 42 -9.84 -11.42 7.06
N LYS A 43 -10.87 -10.65 7.38
CA LYS A 43 -11.03 -10.00 8.69
C LYS A 43 -12.51 -9.92 9.06
N VAL A 44 -12.79 -9.81 10.35
CA VAL A 44 -14.14 -9.52 10.84
C VAL A 44 -14.35 -8.00 10.84
N VAL A 45 -15.48 -7.56 10.30
CA VAL A 45 -15.91 -6.15 10.32
C VAL A 45 -17.21 -6.06 11.10
N SER A 46 -17.35 -5.00 11.89
CA SER A 46 -18.60 -4.66 12.59
C SER A 46 -19.03 -3.23 12.26
N ILE A 47 -20.31 -3.05 11.95
CA ILE A 47 -20.92 -1.75 11.63
C ILE A 47 -22.16 -1.56 12.49
N GLN A 48 -22.29 -0.37 13.05
CA GLN A 48 -23.46 0.06 13.80
C GLN A 48 -24.40 0.89 12.91
N LYS A 49 -25.69 0.56 12.93
CA LYS A 49 -26.75 1.25 12.19
C LYS A 49 -27.89 1.61 13.14
N ASN A 50 -28.29 2.87 13.10
CA ASN A 50 -29.51 3.35 13.77
C ASN A 50 -30.71 3.18 12.83
N TYR A 51 -31.80 2.68 13.39
CA TYR A 51 -33.11 2.56 12.76
C TYR A 51 -34.13 3.28 13.61
N ARG A 52 -35.02 4.06 13.00
CA ARG A 52 -36.17 4.66 13.67
C ARG A 52 -37.28 3.64 13.87
N THR A 53 -38.18 3.89 14.80
CA THR A 53 -39.40 3.09 14.95
C THR A 53 -40.19 3.06 13.63
N GLY A 54 -40.51 1.85 13.16
CA GLY A 54 -41.19 1.63 11.88
C GLY A 54 -40.26 1.39 10.69
N ASP A 55 -38.95 1.63 10.83
CA ASP A 55 -38.00 1.33 9.75
C ASP A 55 -37.88 -0.19 9.53
N ASN A 56 -37.70 -0.57 8.26
CA ASN A 56 -37.36 -1.95 7.91
C ASN A 56 -35.88 -2.20 8.20
N ILE A 57 -35.61 -3.00 9.24
CA ILE A 57 -34.25 -3.44 9.58
C ILE A 57 -33.81 -4.49 8.57
N LYS A 58 -32.75 -4.20 7.82
CA LYS A 58 -32.22 -5.13 6.81
C LYS A 58 -31.69 -6.40 7.47
N SER A 59 -31.91 -7.56 6.85
CA SER A 59 -31.35 -8.84 7.28
C SER A 59 -29.86 -8.98 6.99
N TYR A 60 -29.30 -8.14 6.12
CA TYR A 60 -27.87 -8.07 5.83
C TYR A 60 -27.45 -6.71 5.29
N LEU A 61 -26.14 -6.45 5.29
CA LEU A 61 -25.49 -5.33 4.61
C LEU A 61 -24.37 -5.85 3.71
N VAL A 62 -24.25 -5.28 2.51
CA VAL A 62 -23.08 -5.50 1.66
C VAL A 62 -21.97 -4.56 2.12
N TYR A 63 -20.80 -5.11 2.41
CA TYR A 63 -19.58 -4.38 2.69
C TYR A 63 -18.69 -4.39 1.45
N ASN A 64 -18.27 -3.21 1.00
CA ASN A 64 -17.33 -3.06 -0.12
C ASN A 64 -16.53 -1.76 0.07
N THR A 65 -15.47 -1.83 0.89
CA THR A 65 -14.68 -0.66 1.26
C THR A 65 -13.20 -1.03 1.32
N GLY A 66 -12.34 -0.24 0.65
CA GLY A 66 -10.88 -0.37 0.75
C GLY A 66 -10.33 -1.71 0.26
N GLY A 67 -10.91 -2.29 -0.80
CA GLY A 67 -10.51 -3.59 -1.35
C GLY A 67 -11.02 -4.81 -0.55
N TRP A 68 -11.83 -4.57 0.48
CA TRP A 68 -12.47 -5.61 1.28
C TRP A 68 -13.94 -5.71 0.92
N SER A 69 -14.40 -6.94 0.66
CA SER A 69 -15.79 -7.22 0.30
C SER A 69 -16.37 -8.37 1.13
N GLY A 70 -17.65 -8.29 1.47
CA GLY A 70 -18.36 -9.37 2.15
C GLY A 70 -19.78 -9.00 2.54
N THR A 71 -20.47 -9.91 3.20
CA THR A 71 -21.83 -9.70 3.70
C THR A 71 -21.81 -9.68 5.22
N LEU A 72 -22.42 -8.65 5.80
CA LEU A 72 -22.56 -8.51 7.25
C LEU A 72 -23.99 -8.84 7.66
N TYR A 73 -24.15 -9.58 8.74
CA TYR A 73 -25.44 -9.99 9.29
C TYR A 73 -25.67 -9.34 10.65
N PRO A 74 -26.92 -9.06 11.05
CA PRO A 74 -27.22 -8.50 12.36
C PRO A 74 -26.83 -9.51 13.45
N VAL A 75 -25.95 -9.10 14.36
CA VAL A 75 -25.51 -9.90 15.52
C VAL A 75 -26.05 -9.38 16.84
N SER A 76 -26.50 -8.12 16.86
CA SER A 76 -27.16 -7.53 18.01
C SER A 76 -28.20 -6.50 17.56
N LYS A 77 -29.29 -6.41 18.32
CA LYS A 77 -30.33 -5.41 18.19
C LYS A 77 -30.70 -4.93 19.59
N GLN A 78 -30.53 -3.64 19.85
CA GLN A 78 -30.85 -3.01 21.12
C GLN A 78 -31.91 -1.93 20.88
N ALA A 79 -32.94 -1.89 21.73
CA ALA A 79 -33.90 -0.79 21.72
C ALA A 79 -33.24 0.47 22.30
N VAL A 80 -33.43 1.59 21.64
CA VAL A 80 -32.98 2.93 22.07
C VAL A 80 -34.15 3.90 21.88
N ASP A 81 -34.08 5.09 22.47
CA ASP A 81 -35.16 6.06 22.36
C ASP A 81 -35.45 6.40 20.89
N GLY A 82 -36.69 6.13 20.48
CA GLY A 82 -37.15 6.37 19.11
C GLY A 82 -36.77 5.31 18.08
N GLY A 83 -36.21 4.16 18.48
CA GLY A 83 -36.00 3.03 17.58
C GLY A 83 -35.03 1.95 18.05
N TYR A 84 -34.12 1.56 17.17
CA TYR A 84 -33.18 0.46 17.40
C TYR A 84 -31.76 0.78 16.96
N LEU A 85 -30.82 0.34 17.76
CA LEU A 85 -29.42 0.22 17.39
C LEU A 85 -29.14 -1.21 16.96
N VAL A 86 -28.68 -1.42 15.72
CA VAL A 86 -28.37 -2.75 15.19
C VAL A 86 -26.89 -2.81 14.85
N ILE A 87 -26.21 -3.83 15.36
CA ILE A 87 -24.82 -4.14 15.03
C ILE A 87 -24.82 -5.25 13.99
N TYR A 88 -24.23 -4.96 12.83
CA TYR A 88 -23.97 -5.94 11.79
C TYR A 88 -22.52 -6.39 11.87
N SER A 89 -22.27 -7.69 11.78
CA SER A 89 -20.92 -8.24 11.74
C SER A 89 -20.81 -9.34 10.71
N GLY A 90 -19.61 -9.54 10.18
CA GLY A 90 -19.33 -10.57 9.20
C GLY A 90 -17.86 -10.58 8.79
N THR A 91 -17.43 -11.71 8.25
CA THR A 91 -16.09 -11.85 7.66
C THR A 91 -16.10 -11.23 6.27
N VAL A 92 -15.15 -10.34 6.02
CA VAL A 92 -14.90 -9.75 4.72
C VAL A 92 -13.59 -10.29 4.19
N THR A 93 -13.54 -10.54 2.89
CA THR A 93 -12.36 -11.05 2.19
C THR A 93 -11.79 -9.95 1.31
N CYS A 94 -10.48 -9.98 1.15
CA CYS A 94 -9.79 -9.18 0.17
C CYS A 94 -9.40 -10.04 -1.03
N SER A 95 -9.66 -9.51 -2.22
CA SER A 95 -9.09 -10.02 -3.47
C SER A 95 -8.34 -8.86 -4.14
N GLY A 96 -7.01 -8.96 -4.23
CA GLY A 96 -6.13 -7.92 -4.81
C GLY A 96 -5.40 -7.05 -3.77
N ASN A 97 -5.16 -5.78 -4.09
CA ASN A 97 -4.43 -4.84 -3.22
C ASN A 97 -5.32 -4.34 -2.08
N CYS A 98 -5.30 -5.03 -0.95
CA CYS A 98 -5.74 -4.50 0.33
C CYS A 98 -4.54 -4.21 1.21
N ALA A 99 -4.68 -3.22 2.09
CA ALA A 99 -3.74 -3.04 3.19
C ALA A 99 -3.87 -4.24 4.15
N VAL A 100 -3.07 -5.28 3.91
CA VAL A 100 -2.89 -6.39 4.83
C VAL A 100 -1.86 -5.94 5.88
N PRO A 101 -2.11 -6.16 7.19
CA PRO A 101 -1.06 -5.97 8.19
C PRO A 101 0.11 -6.88 7.83
N GLN A 102 1.27 -6.31 7.53
CA GLN A 102 2.45 -7.11 7.28
C GLN A 102 2.87 -7.76 8.60
N THR A 103 2.60 -9.05 8.75
CA THR A 103 3.27 -9.88 9.76
C THR A 103 4.75 -9.92 9.40
N VAL A 104 5.53 -9.04 9.99
CA VAL A 104 6.99 -9.13 9.93
C VAL A 104 7.39 -10.45 10.58
N SER A 105 7.86 -11.40 9.77
CA SER A 105 8.44 -12.63 10.28
C SER A 105 9.79 -12.27 10.93
N PRO A 106 10.02 -12.59 12.22
CA PRO A 106 11.31 -12.35 12.85
C PRO A 106 12.37 -13.25 12.19
N LYS A 107 13.46 -12.62 11.75
CA LYS A 107 14.66 -13.27 11.22
C LYS A 107 15.49 -13.89 12.35
#